data_AF-A0A3R7IHM5-F1
#
_entry.id   AF-A0A3R7IHM5-F1
#
_cell.length_a   1.000
_cell.length_b   1.000
_cell.length_c   1.000
_cell.angle_alpha   90.00
_cell.angle_beta   90.00
_cell.angle_gamma   90.00
#
_symmetry.space_group_name_H-M   'P 1'
#
loop_
_entity.id
_entity.type
_entity.pdbx_description
1 polymer ?
#
loop_
_entity_poly.entity_id
_entity_poly.type
_entity_poly.pdbx_seq_one_letter_code
_entity_poly.pdbx_strand_id
1 'polypeptide(L)'
;MTRPVPTNSLPPAAGAASDSDDGFGDFLSEEEEEETLLAQETVALERRMKTAGIRDGLEIGKEDTLQEGFDQGFALGAKRSFQFALLRGTLATAVACGLFQNQEDILSQVQSCMKQLRTLEMDTHISEGEQMDTSSQETDKTVQQAQKLLERIGMSRPGPPAN
;
A
#
# COMPACT_ATOMS: atom_id res chain seq x y z
N MET A 1 19.83 -57.33 -17.45
CA MET A 1 21.26 -56.93 -17.37
C MET A 1 21.73 -57.15 -15.95
N THR A 2 22.43 -58.27 -15.77
CA THR A 2 23.11 -58.72 -14.55
C THR A 2 24.32 -57.84 -14.27
N ARG A 3 24.53 -57.46 -13.00
CA ARG A 3 25.86 -57.07 -12.51
C ARG A 3 26.18 -57.84 -11.23
N PRO A 4 27.39 -58.39 -11.10
CA PRO A 4 27.75 -59.41 -10.11
C PRO A 4 28.20 -58.81 -8.76
N VAL A 5 28.04 -59.61 -7.71
CA VAL A 5 28.67 -59.41 -6.39
C VAL A 5 30.10 -59.95 -6.45
N PRO A 6 31.12 -59.21 -5.98
CA PRO A 6 32.42 -59.78 -5.71
C PRO A 6 32.54 -60.22 -4.24
N THR A 7 32.67 -61.53 -4.04
CA THR A 7 33.20 -62.13 -2.80
C THR A 7 34.70 -62.37 -2.96
N ASN A 8 35.50 -61.84 -2.04
CA ASN A 8 36.81 -62.39 -1.64
C ASN A 8 37.27 -61.62 -0.38
N SER A 9 37.18 -62.21 0.81
CA SER A 9 38.15 -63.13 1.45
C SER A 9 39.23 -62.41 2.28
N LEU A 10 39.03 -62.39 3.62
CA LEU A 10 40.09 -62.34 4.65
C LEU A 10 40.86 -63.68 4.66
N PRO A 11 42.03 -63.89 5.34
CA PRO A 11 42.66 -63.18 6.49
C PRO A 11 44.22 -63.05 6.33
N PRO A 12 45.13 -62.88 7.34
CA PRO A 12 44.98 -62.70 8.79
C PRO A 12 45.78 -61.53 9.42
N ALA A 13 45.61 -61.44 10.74
CA ALA A 13 46.05 -60.42 11.67
C ALA A 13 47.56 -60.19 11.84
N ALA A 14 47.83 -59.06 12.50
CA ALA A 14 48.90 -58.78 13.46
C ALA A 14 50.20 -58.13 12.95
N GLY A 15 50.29 -56.83 13.25
CA GLY A 15 51.37 -56.35 14.12
C GLY A 15 52.55 -55.67 13.44
N ALA A 16 52.45 -54.37 13.23
CA ALA A 16 53.56 -53.45 13.50
C ALA A 16 52.95 -52.08 13.81
N ALA A 17 52.92 -51.76 15.10
CA ALA A 17 52.66 -50.42 15.59
C ALA A 17 53.65 -49.45 14.93
N SER A 18 53.11 -48.47 14.20
CA SER A 18 53.71 -47.14 14.17
C SER A 18 52.66 -46.21 14.75
N ASP A 19 52.64 -46.23 16.07
CA ASP A 19 52.06 -45.25 16.95
C ASP A 19 52.75 -43.91 16.67
N SER A 20 52.15 -43.12 15.79
CA SER A 20 52.34 -41.66 15.79
C SER A 20 50.93 -41.08 15.74
N ASP A 21 50.22 -41.35 16.83
CA ASP A 21 49.10 -40.54 17.30
C ASP A 21 49.64 -39.17 17.70
N ASP A 22 49.88 -38.32 16.70
CA ASP A 22 50.06 -36.90 16.89
C ASP A 22 48.66 -36.23 16.93
N GLY A 23 47.73 -36.86 17.67
CA GLY A 23 46.31 -36.53 17.74
C GLY A 23 45.96 -35.24 18.49
N PHE A 24 46.92 -34.37 18.79
CA PHE A 24 46.71 -33.09 19.49
C PHE A 24 47.79 -32.05 19.16
N GLY A 25 48.10 -31.88 17.88
CA GLY A 25 49.02 -30.84 17.39
C GLY A 25 48.35 -29.56 16.86
N ASP A 26 47.02 -29.47 16.96
CA ASP A 26 46.24 -28.31 16.47
C ASP A 26 45.38 -27.74 17.61
N PHE A 27 45.95 -27.66 18.82
CA PHE A 27 45.43 -26.74 19.82
C PHE A 27 45.96 -25.38 19.40
N LEU A 28 45.14 -24.61 18.66
CA LEU A 28 45.39 -23.19 18.46
C LEU A 28 45.78 -22.62 19.83
N SER A 29 46.83 -21.80 19.87
CA SER A 29 47.12 -21.08 21.11
C SER A 29 45.87 -20.29 21.52
N GLU A 30 45.64 -20.08 22.82
CA GLU A 30 44.45 -19.33 23.28
C GLU A 30 44.32 -17.98 22.57
N GLU A 31 45.44 -17.35 22.19
CA GLU A 31 45.52 -16.12 21.41
C GLU A 31 45.05 -16.29 19.94
N GLU A 32 45.39 -17.42 19.30
CA GLU A 32 44.99 -17.73 17.92
C GLU A 32 43.53 -18.21 17.84
N GLU A 33 43.03 -18.90 18.88
CA GLU A 33 41.60 -19.18 19.04
C GLU A 33 40.81 -17.88 19.23
N GLU A 34 41.30 -16.95 20.06
CA GLU A 34 40.67 -15.65 20.26
C GLU A 34 40.67 -14.82 18.95
N GLU A 35 41.78 -14.79 18.21
CA GLU A 35 41.86 -14.06 16.94
C GLU A 35 40.90 -14.62 15.88
N THR A 36 40.78 -15.95 15.78
CA THR A 36 39.85 -16.59 14.84
C THR A 36 38.38 -16.36 15.22
N LEU A 37 38.05 -16.39 16.52
CA LEU A 37 36.71 -16.04 17.02
C LEU A 37 36.36 -14.58 16.73
N LEU A 38 37.28 -13.65 16.96
CA LEU A 38 37.11 -12.23 16.64
C LEU A 38 36.95 -12.01 15.12
N ALA A 39 37.73 -12.72 14.30
CA ALA A 39 37.58 -12.68 12.84
C ALA A 39 36.21 -13.21 12.38
N GLN A 40 35.71 -14.27 13.02
CA GLN A 40 34.37 -14.80 12.72
C GLN A 40 33.26 -13.84 13.16
N GLU A 41 33.39 -13.23 14.34
CA GLU A 41 32.43 -12.25 14.86
C GLU A 41 32.37 -11.01 13.97
N THR A 42 33.53 -10.47 13.56
CA THR A 42 33.59 -9.31 12.67
C THR A 42 32.94 -9.58 11.31
N VAL A 43 33.18 -10.74 10.70
CA VAL A 43 32.52 -11.14 9.44
C VAL A 43 31.01 -11.34 9.65
N ALA A 44 30.59 -11.93 10.77
CA ALA A 44 29.18 -12.09 11.08
C ALA A 44 28.48 -10.73 11.29
N LEU A 45 29.15 -9.79 11.95
CA LEU A 45 28.66 -8.44 12.17
C LEU A 45 28.54 -7.67 10.86
N GLU A 46 29.56 -7.71 10.00
CA GLU A 46 29.55 -7.05 8.69
C GLU A 46 28.40 -7.58 7.82
N ARG A 47 28.20 -8.90 7.78
CA ARG A 47 27.08 -9.53 7.07
C ARG A 47 25.74 -9.05 7.61
N ARG A 48 25.56 -8.97 8.92
CA ARG A 48 24.32 -8.48 9.55
C ARG A 48 24.09 -7.01 9.26
N MET A 49 25.11 -6.15 9.37
CA MET A 49 24.97 -4.72 9.08
C MET A 49 24.59 -4.49 7.61
N LYS A 50 25.21 -5.22 6.69
CA LYS A 50 24.90 -5.12 5.25
C LYS A 50 23.48 -5.62 4.93
N THR A 51 23.04 -6.74 5.49
CA THR A 51 21.70 -7.27 5.23
C THR A 51 20.61 -6.45 5.91
N ALA A 52 20.85 -5.94 7.12
CA ALA A 52 19.95 -5.02 7.80
C ALA A 52 19.81 -3.72 7.00
N GLY A 53 20.90 -3.09 6.58
CA GLY A 53 20.83 -1.85 5.79
C GLY A 53 20.13 -2.01 4.44
N ILE A 54 20.33 -3.14 3.75
CA ILE A 54 19.63 -3.44 2.49
C ILE A 54 18.13 -3.67 2.73
N ARG A 55 17.77 -4.38 3.80
CA ARG A 55 16.37 -4.62 4.17
C ARG A 55 15.68 -3.32 4.54
N ASP A 56 16.31 -2.51 5.38
CA ASP A 56 15.77 -1.23 5.83
C ASP A 56 15.60 -0.27 4.65
N GLY A 57 16.58 -0.18 3.75
CA GLY A 57 16.46 0.62 2.53
C GLY A 57 15.34 0.15 1.60
N LEU A 58 15.10 -1.16 1.51
CA LEU A 58 13.98 -1.73 0.74
C LEU A 58 12.62 -1.43 1.40
N GLU A 59 12.57 -1.44 2.72
CA GLU A 59 11.35 -1.16 3.48
C GLU A 59 10.97 0.33 3.40
N ILE A 60 11.95 1.23 3.58
CA ILE A 60 11.79 2.67 3.40
C ILE A 60 11.32 2.99 1.98
N GLY A 61 11.96 2.43 0.95
CA GLY A 61 11.57 2.69 -0.44
C GLY A 61 10.14 2.21 -0.76
N LYS A 62 9.69 1.11 -0.16
CA LYS A 62 8.29 0.66 -0.29
C LYS A 62 7.34 1.63 0.38
N GLU A 63 7.64 2.05 1.60
CA GLU A 63 6.82 3.00 2.34
C GLU A 63 6.71 4.34 1.60
N ASP A 64 7.82 4.85 1.06
CA ASP A 64 7.84 6.09 0.28
C ASP A 64 6.92 5.98 -0.95
N THR A 65 7.02 4.90 -1.74
CA THR A 65 6.13 4.70 -2.88
C THR A 65 4.67 4.52 -2.49
N LEU A 66 4.40 3.89 -1.34
CA LEU A 66 3.04 3.72 -0.82
C LEU A 66 2.46 5.06 -0.40
N GLN A 67 3.24 5.89 0.30
CA GLN A 67 2.84 7.21 0.74
C GLN A 67 2.57 8.14 -0.44
N GLU A 68 3.41 8.11 -1.48
CA GLU A 68 3.17 8.86 -2.71
C GLU A 68 1.84 8.47 -3.37
N GLY A 69 1.55 7.18 -3.45
CA GLY A 69 0.26 6.69 -3.97
C GLY A 69 -0.92 7.12 -3.12
N PHE A 70 -0.78 7.06 -1.79
CA PHE A 70 -1.80 7.53 -0.85
C PHE A 70 -2.05 9.02 -0.99
N ASP A 71 -1.01 9.85 -1.02
CA ASP A 71 -1.12 11.31 -1.11
C ASP A 71 -1.83 11.72 -2.40
N GLN A 72 -1.48 11.08 -3.52
CA GLN A 72 -2.15 11.30 -4.80
C GLN A 72 -3.63 10.90 -4.75
N GLY A 73 -3.93 9.70 -4.25
CA GLY A 73 -5.30 9.21 -4.11
C GLY A 73 -6.13 10.07 -3.16
N PHE A 74 -5.54 10.51 -2.05
CA PHE A 74 -6.16 11.37 -1.06
C PHE A 74 -6.47 12.75 -1.63
N ALA A 75 -5.52 13.38 -2.33
CA ALA A 75 -5.74 14.68 -2.95
C ALA A 75 -6.87 14.64 -4.00
N LEU A 76 -6.90 13.60 -4.83
CA LEU A 76 -7.98 13.39 -5.82
C LEU A 76 -9.33 13.14 -5.14
N GLY A 77 -9.37 12.25 -4.14
CA GLY A 77 -10.57 11.93 -3.39
C GLY A 77 -11.13 13.13 -2.61
N ALA A 78 -10.26 13.89 -1.94
CA ALA A 78 -10.61 15.11 -1.22
C ALA A 78 -11.18 16.17 -2.19
N LYS A 79 -10.53 16.39 -3.34
CA LYS A 79 -11.01 17.33 -4.35
C LYS A 79 -12.37 16.94 -4.91
N ARG A 80 -12.64 15.64 -5.12
CA ARG A 80 -13.93 15.15 -5.63
C ARG A 80 -15.04 15.28 -4.57
N SER A 81 -14.80 14.74 -3.37
CA SER A 81 -15.76 14.77 -2.26
C SER A 81 -16.12 16.21 -1.85
N PHE A 82 -15.15 17.12 -1.83
CA PHE A 82 -15.38 18.53 -1.54
C PHE A 82 -16.40 19.16 -2.49
N GLN A 83 -16.35 18.84 -3.79
CA GLN A 83 -17.28 19.42 -4.77
C GLN A 83 -18.72 18.96 -4.54
N PHE A 84 -18.93 17.68 -4.22
CA PHE A 84 -20.26 17.16 -3.90
C PHE A 84 -20.76 17.71 -2.57
N ALA A 85 -19.89 17.77 -1.55
CA ALA A 85 -20.22 18.33 -0.24
C ALA A 85 -20.61 19.81 -0.34
N LEU A 86 -19.87 20.60 -1.13
CA LEU A 86 -20.17 22.00 -1.39
C LEU A 86 -21.54 22.16 -2.04
N LEU A 87 -21.80 21.42 -3.11
CA LEU A 87 -23.07 21.48 -3.84
C LEU A 87 -24.25 21.08 -2.96
N ARG A 88 -24.10 19.98 -2.20
CA ARG A 88 -25.09 19.53 -1.21
C ARG A 88 -25.31 20.56 -0.12
N GLY A 89 -24.25 21.21 0.38
CA GLY A 89 -24.33 22.26 1.38
C GLY A 89 -25.06 23.50 0.88
N THR A 90 -24.80 23.93 -0.36
CA THR A 90 -25.53 25.06 -0.98
C THR A 90 -27.01 24.75 -1.15
N LEU A 91 -27.39 23.56 -1.62
CA LEU A 91 -28.79 23.13 -1.73
C LEU A 91 -29.47 23.07 -0.35
N ALA A 92 -28.79 22.50 0.66
CA ALA A 92 -29.31 22.43 2.02
C ALA A 92 -29.54 23.82 2.61
N THR A 93 -28.63 24.76 2.36
CA THR A 93 -28.76 26.16 2.79
C THR A 93 -29.93 26.83 2.08
N ALA A 94 -30.07 26.65 0.77
CA ALA A 94 -31.18 27.20 0.00
C ALA A 94 -32.55 26.70 0.50
N VAL A 95 -32.65 25.41 0.84
CA VAL A 95 -33.86 24.84 1.46
C VAL A 95 -34.10 25.46 2.84
N ALA A 96 -33.07 25.55 3.69
CA ALA A 96 -33.20 26.12 5.04
C ALA A 96 -33.59 27.62 5.01
N CYS A 97 -33.11 28.37 4.03
CA CYS A 97 -33.49 29.76 3.78
C CYS A 97 -34.89 29.92 3.16
N GLY A 98 -35.57 28.82 2.84
CA GLY A 98 -36.94 28.85 2.35
C GLY A 98 -37.09 29.20 0.87
N LEU A 99 -36.00 29.18 0.09
CA LEU A 99 -36.00 29.57 -1.33
C LEU A 99 -36.89 28.68 -2.21
N PHE A 100 -37.28 27.51 -1.70
CA PHE A 100 -38.13 26.54 -2.39
C PHE A 100 -39.51 26.34 -1.70
N GLN A 101 -39.86 27.14 -0.67
CA GLN A 101 -41.06 26.92 0.17
C GLN A 101 -42.38 26.85 -0.61
N ASN A 102 -42.47 27.53 -1.76
CA ASN A 102 -43.68 27.59 -2.58
C ASN A 102 -43.74 26.50 -3.67
N GLN A 103 -42.78 25.57 -3.71
CA GLN A 103 -42.61 24.61 -4.80
C GLN A 103 -42.33 23.20 -4.26
N GLU A 104 -43.37 22.50 -3.80
CA GLU A 104 -43.26 21.14 -3.21
C GLU A 104 -42.61 20.13 -4.17
N ASP A 105 -42.94 20.19 -5.46
CA ASP A 105 -42.32 19.33 -6.48
C ASP A 105 -40.81 19.55 -6.60
N ILE A 106 -40.36 20.80 -6.45
CA ILE A 106 -38.94 21.15 -6.54
C ILE A 106 -38.22 20.78 -5.25
N LEU A 107 -38.87 20.95 -4.09
CA LEU A 107 -38.34 20.48 -2.80
C LEU A 107 -38.06 18.98 -2.80
N SER A 108 -38.99 18.16 -3.30
CA SER A 108 -38.79 16.72 -3.39
C SER A 108 -37.63 16.34 -4.34
N GLN A 109 -37.49 17.04 -5.47
CA GLN A 109 -36.36 16.88 -6.39
C GLN A 109 -35.02 17.28 -5.76
N VAL A 110 -34.98 18.39 -5.01
CA VAL A 110 -33.79 18.85 -4.29
C VAL A 110 -33.39 17.82 -3.23
N GLN A 111 -34.34 17.29 -2.47
CA GLN A 111 -34.07 16.25 -1.48
C GLN A 111 -33.54 14.96 -2.10
N SER A 112 -34.13 14.51 -3.22
CA SER A 112 -33.64 13.35 -3.98
C SER A 112 -32.22 13.58 -4.50
N CYS A 113 -31.97 14.75 -5.09
CA CYS A 113 -30.67 15.14 -5.61
C CYS A 113 -29.61 15.20 -4.49
N MET A 114 -29.93 15.76 -3.31
CA MET A 114 -29.03 15.77 -2.16
C MET A 114 -28.69 14.35 -1.66
N LYS A 115 -29.65 13.40 -1.71
CA LYS A 115 -29.39 12.00 -1.37
C LYS A 115 -28.44 11.35 -2.38
N GLN A 116 -28.67 11.58 -3.68
CA GLN A 116 -27.78 11.09 -4.74
C GLN A 116 -26.37 11.65 -4.59
N LEU A 117 -26.22 12.96 -4.33
CA LEU A 117 -24.91 13.58 -4.07
C LEU A 117 -24.20 12.98 -2.86
N ARG A 118 -24.93 12.60 -1.80
CA ARG A 118 -24.35 11.91 -0.65
C ARG A 118 -23.87 10.51 -1.02
N THR A 119 -24.63 9.75 -1.80
CA THR A 119 -24.18 8.43 -2.26
C THR A 119 -22.89 8.56 -3.09
N LEU A 120 -22.85 9.52 -4.01
CA LEU A 120 -21.66 9.80 -4.83
C LEU A 120 -20.46 10.32 -4.01
N GLU A 121 -20.70 10.98 -2.88
CA GLU A 121 -19.66 11.41 -1.92
C GLU A 121 -19.01 10.20 -1.24
N MET A 122 -19.80 9.15 -0.94
CA MET A 122 -19.35 7.94 -0.26
C MET A 122 -18.79 6.87 -1.20
N ASP A 123 -19.09 6.96 -2.50
CA ASP A 123 -18.50 6.08 -3.50
C ASP A 123 -17.00 6.39 -3.66
N THR A 124 -16.18 5.53 -3.06
CA THR A 124 -14.71 5.61 -3.07
C THR A 124 -14.07 5.16 -4.38
N HIS A 125 -14.85 4.87 -5.43
CA HIS A 125 -14.31 4.41 -6.70
C HIS A 125 -13.62 5.56 -7.45
N ILE A 126 -12.30 5.65 -7.28
CA ILE A 126 -11.43 6.46 -8.12
C ILE A 126 -11.18 5.61 -9.37
N SER A 127 -11.90 5.90 -10.46
CA SER A 127 -11.71 5.18 -11.71
C SER A 127 -10.36 5.55 -12.32
N GLU A 128 -9.35 4.74 -12.06
CA GLU A 128 -8.17 4.68 -12.90
C GLU A 128 -8.54 3.97 -14.21
N GLY A 129 -8.55 4.72 -15.31
CA GLY A 129 -8.18 4.19 -16.62
C GLY A 129 -9.26 3.58 -17.53
N GLU A 130 -10.12 2.65 -17.11
CA GLU A 130 -10.68 1.70 -18.11
C GLU A 130 -12.20 1.41 -18.06
N GLN A 131 -12.97 2.11 -17.22
CA GLN A 131 -14.44 1.99 -17.19
C GLN A 131 -15.10 3.37 -17.12
N MET A 132 -15.02 4.11 -18.23
CA MET A 132 -15.22 5.56 -18.25
C MET A 132 -16.64 6.04 -18.60
N ASP A 133 -17.55 5.19 -19.09
CA ASP A 133 -18.70 5.73 -19.83
C ASP A 133 -20.03 5.83 -19.06
N THR A 134 -20.26 5.04 -18.01
CA THR A 134 -21.59 5.01 -17.36
C THR A 134 -21.62 5.73 -16.00
N SER A 135 -20.69 5.41 -15.09
CA SER A 135 -20.64 6.01 -13.74
C SER A 135 -20.29 7.50 -13.78
N SER A 136 -19.34 7.90 -14.63
CA SER A 136 -19.00 9.31 -14.85
C SER A 136 -20.21 10.09 -15.38
N GLN A 137 -20.95 9.49 -16.32
CA GLN A 137 -22.11 10.13 -16.92
C GLN A 137 -23.27 10.33 -15.93
N GLU A 138 -23.47 9.40 -14.98
CA GLU A 138 -24.46 9.55 -13.91
C GLU A 138 -24.06 10.63 -12.90
N THR A 139 -22.76 10.71 -12.56
CA THR A 139 -22.27 11.77 -11.67
C THR A 139 -22.43 13.15 -12.30
N ASP A 140 -22.11 13.30 -13.59
CA ASP A 140 -22.26 14.56 -14.33
C ASP A 140 -23.72 14.97 -14.45
N LYS A 141 -24.63 14.03 -14.72
CA LYS A 141 -26.08 14.30 -14.75
C LYS A 141 -26.58 14.83 -13.40
N THR A 142 -26.14 14.22 -12.30
CA THR A 142 -26.55 14.61 -10.94
C THR A 142 -26.03 16.00 -10.59
N VAL A 143 -24.77 16.31 -10.93
CA VAL A 143 -24.16 17.63 -10.73
C VAL A 143 -24.88 18.69 -11.57
N GLN A 144 -25.15 18.41 -12.84
CA GLN A 144 -25.89 19.32 -13.73
C GLN A 144 -27.31 19.55 -13.24
N GLN A 145 -27.99 18.52 -12.72
CA GLN A 145 -29.32 18.66 -12.14
C GLN A 145 -29.29 19.59 -10.92
N ALA A 146 -28.35 19.40 -10.00
CA ALA A 146 -28.16 20.27 -8.84
C ALA A 146 -27.85 21.72 -9.26
N GLN A 147 -27.03 21.93 -10.29
CA GLN A 147 -26.74 23.26 -10.84
C GLN A 147 -28.00 23.93 -11.39
N LYS A 148 -28.79 23.23 -12.22
CA LYS A 148 -30.06 23.75 -12.74
C LYS A 148 -31.04 24.13 -11.61
N LEU A 149 -31.04 23.37 -10.52
CA LEU A 149 -31.86 23.69 -9.33
C LEU A 149 -31.39 24.96 -8.61
N LEU A 150 -30.08 25.20 -8.54
CA LEU A 150 -29.51 26.44 -7.99
C LEU A 150 -29.72 27.65 -8.91
N GLU A 151 -29.61 27.47 -10.22
CA GLU A 151 -29.88 28.54 -11.20
C GLU A 151 -31.32 29.04 -11.12
N ARG A 152 -32.29 28.15 -10.85
CA ARG A 152 -33.70 28.52 -10.67
C ARG A 152 -33.94 29.50 -9.51
N ILE A 153 -33.05 29.51 -8.52
CA ILE A 153 -33.11 30.42 -7.36
C ILE A 153 -32.10 31.57 -7.45
N GLY A 154 -31.45 31.74 -8.61
CA GLY A 154 -30.47 32.80 -8.84
C GLY A 154 -29.11 32.59 -8.16
N MET A 155 -28.81 31.36 -7.72
CA MET A 155 -27.53 31.03 -7.09
C MET A 155 -26.59 30.35 -8.10
N SER A 156 -25.36 30.85 -8.23
CA SER A 156 -24.30 30.19 -8.99
C SER A 156 -23.39 29.37 -8.07
N ARG A 157 -22.76 28.32 -8.62
CA ARG A 157 -21.79 27.49 -7.90
C ARG A 157 -20.70 28.39 -7.28
N PRO A 158 -20.41 28.28 -5.97
CA PRO A 158 -19.26 28.93 -5.37
C PRO A 158 -17.98 28.37 -6.01
N GLY A 159 -17.10 29.29 -6.43
CA GLY A 159 -15.82 28.94 -7.05
C GLY A 159 -14.95 28.07 -6.13
N PRO A 160 -14.03 27.27 -6.68
CA PRO A 160 -13.12 26.49 -5.87
C PRO A 160 -12.33 27.42 -4.92
N PRO A 161 -12.01 26.97 -3.69
CA PRO A 161 -11.14 27.74 -2.81
C PRO A 161 -9.81 28.01 -3.52
N ALA A 162 -9.34 29.25 -3.47
CA ALA A 162 -8.00 29.60 -3.95
C ALA A 162 -6.97 28.85 -3.08
N ASN A 163 -6.10 28.07 -3.73
CA ASN A 163 -4.94 27.44 -3.10
C ASN A 163 -3.92 28.51 -2.67
#